data_AF-A0A9J6DXW2-F1
#
_entry.id   AF-A0A9J6DXW2-F1
#
_cell.length_a   1.000
_cell.length_b   1.000
_cell.length_c   1.000
_cell.angle_alpha   90.00
_cell.angle_beta   90.00
_cell.angle_gamma   90.00
#
_symmetry.space_group_name_H-M   'P 1'
#
loop_
_entity.id
_entity.type
_entity.pdbx_description
1 polymer ?
#
loop_
_entity_poly.entity_id
_entity_poly.type
_entity_poly.pdbx_seq_one_letter_code
_entity_poly.pdbx_strand_id
1 'polypeptide(L)'
;MSRNRKPLTLGEKLRVIEEAEKRTGSTKASIARDLNIPESSLKTILAKKDSILLNASKFGLNRKAAKDGKYAAMEKALVEWLRQARSAAIAVDGRNFEGEGRHELRCAAALTTLKPPTAAAWIVADYVGADDDVAVCSAVSLDDIIETVRPDSAETSDEEEMDDTAEASASVPTYTDVLDYVDNIRRFACAYDEASQRYYGL
;
A
#
# COMPACT_ATOMS: atom_id res chain seq x y z
N MET A 1 -25.90 26.57 1.29
CA MET A 1 -25.28 27.03 2.55
C MET A 1 -24.61 25.86 3.26
N SER A 2 -23.28 25.86 3.39
CA SER A 2 -22.58 24.87 4.20
C SER A 2 -22.93 25.10 5.67
N ARG A 3 -23.56 24.13 6.35
CA ARG A 3 -23.76 24.21 7.79
C ARG A 3 -22.43 23.94 8.47
N ASN A 4 -21.75 24.99 8.93
CA ASN A 4 -20.58 24.90 9.80
C ASN A 4 -20.94 24.20 11.11
N ARG A 5 -20.84 22.87 11.14
CA ARG A 5 -21.02 22.05 12.34
C ARG A 5 -19.64 21.64 12.84
N LYS A 6 -19.38 21.85 14.13
CA LYS A 6 -18.16 21.33 14.77
C LYS A 6 -18.16 19.79 14.69
N PRO A 7 -17.15 19.17 14.06
CA PRO A 7 -17.08 17.72 14.00
C PRO A 7 -16.63 17.16 15.36
N LEU A 8 -17.45 16.28 15.92
CA LEU A 8 -17.20 15.61 17.20
C LEU A 8 -16.41 14.31 17.00
N THR A 9 -15.42 14.09 17.86
CA THR A 9 -14.67 12.84 18.00
C THR A 9 -15.54 11.71 18.56
N LEU A 10 -15.11 10.47 18.39
CA LEU A 10 -15.77 9.30 18.98
C LEU A 10 -15.79 9.41 20.51
N GLY A 11 -14.70 9.86 21.13
CA GLY A 11 -14.63 10.11 22.58
C GLY A 11 -15.61 11.19 23.06
N GLU A 12 -15.73 12.31 22.35
CA GLU A 12 -16.73 13.34 22.68
C GLU A 12 -18.16 12.80 22.56
N LYS A 13 -18.46 11.99 21.53
CA LYS A 13 -19.77 11.35 21.38
C LYS A 13 -20.07 10.37 22.53
N LEU A 14 -19.08 9.62 23.00
CA LEU A 14 -19.26 8.73 24.16
C LEU A 14 -19.59 9.50 25.43
N ARG A 15 -18.89 10.62 25.69
CA ARG A 15 -19.23 11.50 26.83
C ARG A 15 -20.66 12.03 26.75
N VAL A 16 -21.11 12.40 25.55
CA VAL A 16 -22.50 12.84 25.31
C VAL A 16 -23.49 11.71 25.62
N ILE A 17 -23.17 10.47 25.24
CA ILE A 17 -24.01 9.29 25.54
C ILE A 17 -24.06 9.04 27.06
N GLU A 18 -22.90 9.01 27.73
CA GLU A 18 -22.82 8.80 29.18
C GLU A 18 -23.58 9.87 29.96
N GLU A 19 -23.43 11.14 29.58
CA GLU A 19 -24.12 12.25 30.25
C GLU A 19 -25.63 12.23 29.99
N ALA A 20 -26.06 11.80 28.80
CA ALA A 20 -27.47 11.63 28.50
C ALA A 20 -28.10 10.46 29.28
N GLU A 21 -27.36 9.38 29.52
CA GLU A 21 -27.81 8.22 30.29
C GLU A 21 -27.88 8.50 31.79
N LYS A 22 -26.97 9.31 32.33
CA LYS A 22 -27.06 9.77 33.72
C LYS A 22 -28.29 10.65 33.97
N ARG A 23 -28.77 11.34 32.92
CA ARG A 23 -29.87 12.33 32.98
C ARG A 23 -31.15 11.81 32.32
N THR A 24 -31.52 10.55 32.56
CA THR A 24 -32.68 9.87 31.96
C THR A 24 -34.04 10.57 32.17
N GLY A 25 -34.17 11.46 33.15
CA GLY A 25 -35.38 12.26 33.37
C GLY A 25 -35.38 13.68 32.78
N SER A 26 -34.27 14.15 32.20
CA SER A 26 -34.17 15.51 31.66
C SER A 26 -34.62 15.60 30.20
N THR A 27 -35.20 16.74 29.83
CA THR A 27 -35.54 17.00 28.43
C THR A 27 -34.29 17.02 27.56
N LYS A 28 -34.32 16.34 26.42
CA LYS A 28 -33.21 16.29 25.44
C LYS A 28 -32.72 17.69 25.03
N ALA A 29 -33.63 18.66 24.94
CA ALA A 29 -33.31 20.06 24.67
C ALA A 29 -32.49 20.73 25.80
N SER A 30 -32.68 20.34 27.06
CA SER A 30 -31.86 20.82 28.19
C SER A 30 -30.47 20.21 28.14
N ILE A 31 -30.38 18.89 27.95
CA ILE A 31 -29.11 18.17 27.84
C ILE A 31 -28.28 18.73 26.67
N ALA A 32 -28.93 19.01 25.53
CA ALA A 32 -28.27 19.59 24.36
C ALA A 32 -27.71 20.99 24.64
N ARG A 33 -28.44 21.84 25.38
CA ARG A 33 -27.97 23.18 25.80
C ARG A 33 -26.77 23.08 26.72
N ASP A 34 -26.83 22.22 27.74
CA ASP A 34 -25.75 22.05 28.71
C ASP A 34 -24.47 21.51 28.07
N LEU A 35 -24.62 20.60 27.10
CA LEU A 35 -23.50 20.04 26.34
C LEU A 35 -23.04 20.92 25.16
N ASN A 36 -23.67 22.08 24.96
CA ASN A 36 -23.42 22.99 23.84
C ASN A 36 -23.41 22.29 22.46
N ILE A 37 -24.40 21.43 22.23
CA ILE A 37 -24.60 20.73 20.96
C ILE A 37 -26.02 20.97 20.41
N PRO A 38 -26.21 21.01 19.09
CA PRO A 38 -27.55 21.09 18.52
C PRO A 38 -28.40 19.88 18.93
N GLU A 39 -29.68 20.08 19.21
CA GLU A 39 -30.59 18.99 19.60
C GLU A 39 -30.69 17.90 18.51
N SER A 40 -30.61 18.29 17.23
CA SER A 40 -30.54 17.35 16.12
C SER A 40 -29.31 16.44 16.19
N SER A 41 -28.18 16.96 16.68
CA SER A 41 -26.95 16.20 16.84
C SER A 41 -27.05 15.22 18.00
N LEU A 42 -27.58 15.66 19.15
CA LEU A 42 -27.82 14.77 20.29
C LEU A 42 -28.72 13.58 19.90
N LYS A 43 -29.85 13.85 19.24
CA LYS A 43 -30.76 12.80 18.74
C LYS A 43 -30.04 11.79 17.84
N THR A 44 -29.23 12.28 16.91
CA THR A 44 -28.48 11.43 15.97
C THR A 44 -27.41 10.59 16.68
N ILE A 45 -26.72 11.18 17.67
CA ILE A 45 -25.68 10.49 18.46
C ILE A 45 -26.32 9.36 19.27
N LEU A 46 -27.43 9.63 19.95
CA LEU A 46 -28.15 8.62 20.74
C LEU A 46 -28.71 7.49 19.85
N ALA A 47 -29.23 7.82 18.67
CA ALA A 47 -29.72 6.81 17.72
C ALA A 47 -28.60 5.91 17.18
N LYS A 48 -27.35 6.40 17.16
CA LYS A 48 -26.18 5.67 16.65
C LYS A 48 -25.26 5.15 17.76
N LYS A 49 -25.75 5.08 19.00
CA LYS A 49 -24.97 4.70 20.20
C LYS A 49 -24.12 3.44 19.99
N ASP A 50 -24.73 2.34 19.57
CA ASP A 50 -24.04 1.05 19.44
C ASP A 50 -22.92 1.09 18.39
N SER A 51 -23.19 1.75 17.27
CA SER A 51 -22.18 1.95 16.22
C SER A 51 -21.02 2.82 16.71
N ILE A 52 -21.28 3.81 17.59
CA ILE A 52 -20.24 4.68 18.15
C ILE A 52 -19.38 3.89 19.13
N LEU A 53 -19.98 3.02 19.96
CA LEU A 53 -19.26 2.14 20.88
C LEU A 53 -18.34 1.16 20.14
N LEU A 54 -18.86 0.49 19.12
CA LEU A 54 -18.08 -0.45 18.30
C LEU A 54 -16.93 0.28 17.59
N ASN A 55 -17.21 1.44 16.99
CA ASN A 55 -16.19 2.23 16.31
C ASN A 55 -15.15 2.82 17.27
N ALA A 56 -15.53 3.20 18.49
CA ALA A 56 -14.58 3.69 19.50
C ALA A 56 -13.58 2.60 19.90
N SER A 57 -14.05 1.35 20.03
CA SER A 57 -13.19 0.17 20.26
C SER A 57 -12.28 -0.10 19.06
N LYS A 58 -12.83 -0.09 17.84
CA LYS A 58 -12.07 -0.39 16.61
C LYS A 58 -11.02 0.67 16.25
N PHE A 59 -11.36 1.95 16.36
CA PHE A 59 -10.59 3.06 15.80
C PHE A 59 -9.91 3.96 16.84
N GLY A 60 -10.25 3.81 18.11
CA GLY A 60 -9.83 4.70 19.18
C GLY A 60 -10.68 5.97 19.29
N LEU A 61 -10.45 6.72 20.36
CA LEU A 61 -11.33 7.82 20.80
C LEU A 61 -11.15 9.11 20.00
N ASN A 62 -9.96 9.35 19.44
CA ASN A 62 -9.60 10.64 18.84
C ASN A 62 -10.10 10.83 17.40
N ARG A 63 -10.60 9.77 16.74
CA ARG A 63 -11.10 9.88 15.37
C ARG A 63 -12.48 10.55 15.33
N LYS A 64 -12.69 11.41 14.33
CA LYS A 64 -13.99 12.10 14.09
C LYS A 64 -14.92 11.31 13.17
N ALA A 65 -14.35 10.51 12.28
CA ALA A 65 -15.06 9.66 11.33
C ALA A 65 -14.60 8.20 11.44
N ALA A 66 -15.56 7.28 11.36
CA ALA A 66 -15.33 5.84 11.27
C ALA A 66 -15.19 5.44 9.80
N LYS A 67 -14.12 5.92 9.16
CA LYS A 67 -13.78 5.57 7.78
C LYS A 67 -12.50 4.75 7.78
N ASP A 68 -12.59 3.57 7.19
CA ASP A 68 -11.46 2.69 6.90
C ASP A 68 -10.71 3.17 5.63
N GLY A 69 -9.45 2.78 5.50
CA GLY A 69 -8.65 2.97 4.29
C GLY A 69 -9.14 2.09 3.13
N LYS A 70 -8.68 2.38 1.90
CA LYS A 70 -9.02 1.58 0.70
C LYS A 70 -8.60 0.11 0.87
N TYR A 71 -7.49 -0.13 1.58
CA TYR A 71 -6.91 -1.45 1.78
C TYR A 71 -6.86 -1.81 3.27
N ALA A 72 -7.98 -1.65 3.97
CA ALA A 72 -8.06 -1.85 5.42
C ALA A 72 -7.57 -3.24 5.90
N ALA A 73 -7.80 -4.29 5.11
CA ALA A 73 -7.32 -5.64 5.40
C ALA A 73 -5.78 -5.72 5.32
N MET A 74 -5.19 -5.13 4.27
CA MET A 74 -3.73 -5.07 4.08
C MET A 74 -3.07 -4.22 5.17
N GLU A 75 -3.63 -3.04 5.47
CA GLU A 75 -3.14 -2.17 6.56
C GLU A 75 -3.16 -2.90 7.91
N LYS A 76 -4.23 -3.66 8.19
CA LYS A 76 -4.33 -4.47 9.41
C LYS A 76 -3.26 -5.56 9.46
N ALA A 77 -3.04 -6.27 8.36
CA ALA A 77 -2.00 -7.31 8.28
C ALA A 77 -0.60 -6.71 8.47
N LEU A 78 -0.33 -5.56 7.86
CA LEU A 78 0.94 -4.85 7.95
C LEU A 78 1.21 -4.35 9.38
N VAL A 79 0.21 -3.77 10.05
CA VAL A 79 0.34 -3.32 11.44
C VAL A 79 0.58 -4.50 12.39
N GLU A 80 -0.08 -5.63 12.16
CA GLU A 80 0.11 -6.83 12.97
C GLU A 80 1.51 -7.41 12.79
N TRP A 81 1.98 -7.52 11.55
CA TRP A 81 3.36 -7.90 11.24
C TRP A 81 4.36 -6.94 11.88
N LEU A 82 4.12 -5.63 11.80
CA LEU A 82 4.99 -4.62 12.39
C LEU A 82 5.05 -4.74 13.93
N ARG A 83 3.93 -5.04 14.59
CA ARG A 83 3.91 -5.32 16.03
C ARG A 83 4.73 -6.54 16.38
N GLN A 84 4.62 -7.61 15.60
CA GLN A 84 5.42 -8.82 15.79
C GLN A 84 6.92 -8.54 15.59
N ALA A 85 7.29 -7.82 14.54
CA ALA A 85 8.67 -7.42 14.27
C ALA A 85 9.25 -6.54 15.40
N ARG A 86 8.48 -5.57 15.91
CA ARG A 86 8.88 -4.75 17.05
C ARG A 86 9.00 -5.56 18.35
N SER A 87 8.10 -6.53 18.57
CA SER A 87 8.18 -7.43 19.72
C SER A 87 9.40 -8.34 19.67
N ALA A 88 9.89 -8.65 18.47
CA ALA A 88 11.15 -9.35 18.21
C ALA A 88 12.40 -8.44 18.27
N ALA A 89 12.25 -7.19 18.74
CA ALA A 89 13.31 -6.19 18.82
C ALA A 89 14.01 -5.87 17.47
N ILE A 90 13.31 -6.08 16.35
CA ILE A 90 13.77 -5.65 15.04
C ILE A 90 13.43 -4.16 14.91
N ALA A 91 14.44 -3.31 14.80
CA ALA A 91 14.25 -1.91 14.46
C ALA A 91 13.78 -1.81 13.00
N VAL A 92 12.46 -1.70 12.81
CA VAL A 92 11.88 -1.41 11.50
C VAL A 92 11.94 0.11 11.31
N ASP A 93 13.03 0.61 10.74
CA ASP A 93 13.17 2.01 10.34
C ASP A 93 12.72 2.18 8.88
N GLY A 94 12.04 3.30 8.58
CA GLY A 94 11.50 3.60 7.26
C GLY A 94 12.57 3.85 6.19
N ARG A 95 13.84 3.93 6.60
CA ARG A 95 15.02 4.04 5.72
C ARG A 95 15.57 2.71 5.23
N ASN A 96 15.02 1.58 5.66
CA ASN A 96 15.50 0.25 5.26
C ASN A 96 15.18 -0.13 3.79
N PHE A 97 14.55 0.75 3.02
CA PHE A 97 14.22 0.51 1.61
C PHE A 97 15.21 1.13 0.62
N GLU A 98 16.13 2.01 1.07
CA GLU A 98 17.11 2.65 0.20
C GLU A 98 18.45 2.81 0.96
N GLY A 99 19.38 1.88 0.73
CA GLY A 99 20.82 2.13 0.93
C GLY A 99 21.50 1.42 2.11
N GLU A 100 22.47 0.58 1.74
CA GLU A 100 23.76 0.32 2.42
C GLU A 100 23.81 -0.45 3.76
N GLY A 101 23.91 -1.78 3.68
CA GLY A 101 25.19 -2.48 3.96
C GLY A 101 25.69 -2.67 5.40
N ARG A 102 25.05 -2.17 6.47
CA ARG A 102 25.53 -2.44 7.85
C ARG A 102 24.44 -2.61 8.90
N HIS A 103 23.42 -3.45 8.67
CA HIS A 103 22.57 -3.95 9.77
C HIS A 103 21.87 -5.30 9.47
N GLU A 104 22.28 -6.01 8.41
CA GLU A 104 21.48 -7.08 7.79
C GLU A 104 21.40 -8.41 8.56
N LEU A 105 22.30 -8.67 9.51
CA LEU A 105 22.39 -10.00 10.15
C LEU A 105 21.44 -10.23 11.34
N ARG A 106 20.68 -9.22 11.78
CA ARG A 106 19.64 -9.43 12.82
C ARG A 106 18.20 -9.38 12.30
N CYS A 107 17.95 -8.68 11.19
CA CYS A 107 16.61 -8.58 10.63
C CYS A 107 16.25 -9.79 9.76
N ALA A 108 17.16 -10.26 8.89
CA ALA A 108 16.84 -11.30 7.90
C ALA A 108 16.48 -12.65 8.53
N ALA A 109 17.23 -13.11 9.55
CA ALA A 109 16.96 -14.36 10.25
C ALA A 109 15.71 -14.30 11.16
N ALA A 110 15.36 -13.11 11.66
CA ALA A 110 14.15 -12.94 12.48
C ALA A 110 12.89 -12.82 11.60
N LEU A 111 13.00 -12.23 10.41
CA LEU A 111 11.93 -12.13 9.41
C LEU A 111 11.51 -13.49 8.83
N THR A 112 12.42 -14.46 8.72
CA THR A 112 12.08 -15.83 8.30
C THR A 112 11.39 -16.65 9.39
N THR A 113 11.60 -16.32 10.67
CA THR A 113 10.90 -16.94 11.82
C THR A 113 9.56 -16.29 12.14
N LEU A 114 9.31 -15.07 11.66
CA LEU A 114 8.04 -14.41 11.82
C LEU A 114 7.02 -15.06 10.89
N LYS A 115 5.99 -15.66 11.50
CA LYS A 115 4.85 -16.22 10.78
C LYS A 115 4.31 -15.12 9.85
N PRO A 116 4.39 -15.27 8.51
CA PRO A 116 3.79 -14.29 7.61
C PRO A 116 2.31 -14.16 7.98
N PRO A 117 1.69 -12.97 7.86
CA PRO A 117 0.35 -12.70 8.36
C PRO A 117 -0.65 -13.71 7.78
N THR A 118 -0.94 -14.76 8.56
CA THR A 118 -1.85 -15.88 8.23
C THR A 118 -3.33 -15.49 8.20
N ALA A 119 -3.63 -14.22 7.91
CA ALA A 119 -5.00 -13.75 7.74
C ALA A 119 -5.48 -13.78 6.28
N ALA A 120 -4.61 -14.13 5.34
CA ALA A 120 -5.05 -14.67 4.07
C ALA A 120 -3.91 -15.52 3.52
N ALA A 121 -4.23 -16.74 3.13
CA ALA A 121 -3.53 -17.37 2.03
C ALA A 121 -3.73 -16.44 0.83
N TRP A 122 -2.87 -15.43 0.68
CA TRP A 122 -2.70 -14.75 -0.59
C TRP A 122 -2.02 -15.79 -1.46
N ILE A 123 -2.84 -16.58 -2.13
CA ILE A 123 -2.38 -17.45 -3.18
C ILE A 123 -1.75 -16.50 -4.20
N VAL A 124 -0.49 -16.73 -4.56
CA VAL A 124 0.18 -16.01 -5.65
C VAL A 124 -0.69 -15.98 -6.92
N ALA A 125 -1.63 -16.92 -7.06
CA ALA A 125 -2.66 -16.94 -8.10
C ALA A 125 -3.51 -15.66 -8.21
N ASP A 126 -3.88 -15.00 -7.09
CA ASP A 126 -4.66 -13.75 -7.15
C ASP A 126 -3.80 -12.56 -7.65
N TYR A 127 -2.49 -12.63 -7.46
CA TYR A 127 -1.55 -11.65 -8.02
C TYR A 127 -1.27 -11.92 -9.50
N VAL A 128 -1.28 -13.18 -9.92
CA VAL A 128 -1.07 -13.59 -11.31
C VAL A 128 -2.28 -13.23 -12.20
N GLY A 129 -3.51 -13.28 -11.66
CA GLY A 129 -4.73 -12.94 -12.41
C GLY A 129 -5.08 -11.46 -12.46
N ALA A 130 -4.29 -10.57 -11.84
CA ALA A 130 -4.62 -9.14 -11.79
C ALA A 130 -4.52 -8.45 -13.16
N ASP A 131 -3.70 -8.99 -14.08
CA ASP A 131 -3.55 -8.47 -15.44
C ASP A 131 -4.53 -9.11 -16.44
N ASP A 132 -5.24 -10.18 -16.07
CA ASP A 132 -6.16 -10.90 -16.95
C ASP A 132 -7.43 -10.08 -17.28
N ASP A 133 -7.80 -9.13 -16.42
CA ASP A 133 -8.94 -8.23 -16.61
C ASP A 133 -8.56 -6.89 -17.26
N VAL A 134 -7.29 -6.70 -17.65
CA VAL A 134 -6.90 -5.53 -18.45
C VAL A 134 -7.55 -5.65 -19.81
N ALA A 135 -8.51 -4.78 -20.08
CA ALA A 135 -9.14 -4.67 -21.38
C ALA A 135 -8.07 -4.37 -22.44
N VAL A 136 -7.64 -5.41 -23.16
CA VAL A 136 -6.80 -5.27 -24.34
C VAL A 136 -7.65 -4.59 -25.41
N CYS A 137 -7.14 -3.52 -26.01
CA CYS A 137 -7.77 -2.92 -27.18
C CYS A 137 -8.07 -4.05 -28.20
N SER A 138 -9.27 -4.02 -28.81
CA SER A 138 -9.62 -4.96 -29.88
C SER A 138 -8.46 -5.06 -30.86
N ALA A 139 -8.09 -6.28 -31.27
CA ALA A 139 -7.00 -6.49 -32.20
C ALA A 139 -7.21 -5.63 -33.45
N VAL A 140 -6.44 -4.53 -33.54
CA VAL A 140 -6.38 -3.70 -34.74
C VAL A 140 -5.54 -4.47 -35.74
N SER A 141 -6.03 -4.61 -36.97
CA SER A 141 -5.28 -5.29 -38.02
C SER A 141 -3.95 -4.54 -38.25
N LEU A 142 -2.89 -5.28 -38.56
CA LEU A 142 -1.61 -4.71 -38.97
C LEU A 142 -1.80 -3.75 -40.17
N ASP A 143 -2.77 -4.05 -41.04
CA ASP A 143 -3.13 -3.22 -42.19
C ASP A 143 -3.80 -1.89 -41.78
N ASP A 144 -4.66 -1.91 -40.76
CA ASP A 144 -5.33 -0.70 -40.23
C ASP A 144 -4.31 0.25 -39.58
N ILE A 145 -3.28 -0.31 -38.91
CA ILE A 145 -2.18 0.46 -38.32
C ILE A 145 -1.38 1.17 -39.42
N ILE A 146 -1.06 0.45 -40.49
CA ILE A 146 -0.29 0.98 -41.63
C ILE A 146 -1.07 2.09 -42.35
N GLU A 147 -2.39 1.94 -42.47
CA GLU A 147 -3.25 2.96 -43.06
C GLU A 147 -3.29 4.25 -42.21
N THR A 148 -3.29 4.13 -40.88
CA THR A 148 -3.26 5.30 -39.98
C THR A 148 -1.93 6.06 -40.03
N VAL A 149 -0.83 5.37 -40.33
CA VAL A 149 0.53 5.94 -40.39
C VAL A 149 0.87 6.47 -41.79
N ARG A 150 0.05 6.20 -42.80
CA ARG A 150 0.18 6.80 -44.13
C ARG A 150 -0.60 8.11 -44.17
N PRO A 151 0.03 9.28 -43.97
CA PRO A 151 -0.64 10.53 -44.26
C PRO A 151 -0.96 10.59 -45.75
N ASP A 152 -2.26 10.74 -46.08
CA ASP A 152 -2.69 11.15 -47.40
C ASP A 152 -2.00 12.45 -47.79
N SER A 153 -1.41 12.42 -48.98
CA SER A 153 -0.79 13.50 -49.76
C SER A 153 -1.19 14.95 -49.42
N ALA A 154 -0.22 15.76 -48.98
CA ALA A 154 0.00 17.14 -49.45
C ALA A 154 1.29 17.69 -48.82
N GLU A 155 2.10 18.37 -49.64
CA GLU A 155 3.46 18.82 -49.33
C GLU A 155 3.55 19.87 -48.21
N THR A 156 4.60 19.81 -47.39
CA THR A 156 5.43 20.99 -47.05
C THR A 156 6.88 20.56 -46.83
N SER A 157 7.75 21.09 -47.68
CA SER A 157 9.19 21.22 -47.49
C SER A 157 9.51 21.90 -46.16
N ASP A 158 10.41 21.33 -45.38
CA ASP A 158 11.43 22.05 -44.60
C ASP A 158 12.57 21.08 -44.26
N GLU A 159 13.73 21.33 -44.85
CA GLU A 159 15.01 20.76 -44.44
C GLU A 159 15.38 21.40 -43.11
N GLU A 160 15.81 20.63 -42.09
CA GLU A 160 16.90 21.03 -41.16
C GLU A 160 17.46 19.82 -40.37
N GLU A 161 18.79 19.68 -40.49
CA GLU A 161 19.80 19.34 -39.48
C GLU A 161 19.85 17.94 -38.80
N MET A 162 20.69 17.09 -39.41
CA MET A 162 21.76 16.26 -38.82
C MET A 162 21.88 16.20 -37.28
N ASP A 163 21.55 15.04 -36.71
CA ASP A 163 22.10 14.56 -35.43
C ASP A 163 22.57 13.11 -35.59
N ASP A 164 23.85 12.93 -35.91
CA ASP A 164 24.53 11.65 -35.92
C ASP A 164 24.85 11.21 -34.48
N THR A 165 23.82 10.87 -33.71
CA THR A 165 24.02 10.09 -32.48
C THR A 165 24.06 8.61 -32.88
N ALA A 166 25.26 8.12 -33.15
CA ALA A 166 25.56 6.72 -33.42
C ALA A 166 25.13 5.85 -32.22
N GLU A 167 23.90 5.35 -32.28
CA GLU A 167 23.37 4.35 -31.36
C GLU A 167 24.21 3.08 -31.55
N ALA A 168 25.06 2.79 -30.56
CA ALA A 168 25.87 1.59 -30.54
C ALA A 168 24.93 0.37 -30.59
N SER A 169 24.75 -0.19 -31.77
CA SER A 169 23.99 -1.43 -31.98
C SER A 169 24.65 -2.54 -31.19
N ALA A 170 24.15 -2.78 -29.97
CA ALA A 170 24.58 -3.90 -29.16
C ALA A 170 24.24 -5.17 -29.95
N SER A 171 25.26 -5.81 -30.53
CA SER A 171 25.10 -7.06 -31.26
C SER A 171 24.39 -8.06 -30.36
N VAL A 172 23.30 -8.64 -30.85
CA VAL A 172 22.52 -9.63 -30.11
C VAL A 172 23.47 -10.75 -29.65
N PRO A 173 23.57 -11.03 -28.34
CA PRO A 173 24.49 -12.05 -27.84
C PRO A 173 24.19 -13.41 -28.47
N THR A 174 25.24 -14.11 -28.87
CA THR A 174 25.13 -15.46 -29.42
C THR A 174 24.78 -16.43 -28.30
N TYR A 175 24.21 -17.59 -28.64
CA TYR A 175 23.89 -18.63 -27.66
C TYR A 175 25.11 -19.05 -26.81
N THR A 176 26.29 -19.08 -27.42
CA THR A 176 27.57 -19.35 -26.72
C THR A 176 27.90 -18.28 -25.68
N ASP A 177 27.66 -17.01 -25.99
CA ASP A 177 27.91 -15.89 -25.07
C ASP A 177 26.98 -16.01 -23.85
N VAL A 178 25.72 -16.38 -24.07
CA VAL A 178 24.76 -16.62 -22.99
C VAL A 178 25.21 -17.75 -22.06
N LEU A 179 25.76 -18.83 -22.60
CA LEU A 179 26.29 -19.93 -21.79
C LEU A 179 27.51 -19.48 -20.96
N ASP A 180 28.42 -18.70 -21.54
CA ASP A 180 29.57 -18.16 -20.82
C ASP A 180 29.15 -17.21 -19.70
N TYR A 181 28.12 -16.38 -19.91
CA TYR A 181 27.55 -15.53 -18.85
C TYR A 181 26.96 -16.37 -17.71
N VAL A 182 26.20 -17.42 -18.04
CA VAL A 182 25.63 -18.32 -17.04
C VAL A 182 26.72 -19.03 -16.22
N ASP A 183 27.79 -19.48 -16.87
CA ASP A 183 28.91 -20.11 -16.17
C ASP A 183 29.68 -19.13 -15.29
N ASN A 184 29.81 -17.87 -15.69
CA ASN A 184 30.37 -16.83 -14.84
C ASN A 184 29.51 -16.55 -13.60
N ILE A 185 28.19 -16.52 -13.76
CA ILE A 185 27.25 -16.37 -12.62
C ILE A 185 27.36 -17.58 -11.68
N ARG A 186 27.45 -18.80 -12.22
CA ARG A 186 27.62 -20.02 -11.41
C ARG A 186 28.94 -20.01 -10.64
N ARG A 187 30.06 -19.64 -11.28
CA ARG A 187 31.35 -19.50 -10.60
C ARG A 187 31.32 -18.46 -9.50
N PHE A 188 30.68 -17.32 -9.74
CA PHE A 188 30.51 -16.29 -8.72
C PHE A 188 29.71 -16.81 -7.52
N ALA A 189 28.58 -17.49 -7.76
CA ALA A 189 27.77 -18.06 -6.70
C ALA A 189 28.53 -19.12 -5.88
N CYS A 190 29.31 -20.00 -6.55
CA CYS A 190 30.13 -21.00 -5.86
C CYS A 190 31.26 -20.36 -5.05
N ALA A 191 31.96 -19.36 -5.60
CA ALA A 191 33.00 -18.64 -4.87
C ALA A 191 32.43 -17.90 -3.64
N TYR A 192 31.21 -17.38 -3.76
CA TYR A 192 30.52 -16.73 -2.64
C TYR A 192 30.11 -17.74 -1.56
N ASP A 193 29.65 -18.94 -1.94
CA ASP A 193 29.32 -20.00 -0.98
C ASP A 193 30.56 -20.52 -0.25
N GLU A 194 31.68 -20.71 -0.96
CA GLU A 194 32.96 -21.08 -0.34
C GLU A 194 33.51 -19.98 0.58
N ALA A 195 33.39 -18.71 0.19
CA ALA A 195 33.76 -17.58 1.04
C ALA A 195 32.87 -17.49 2.29
N SER A 196 31.57 -17.77 2.14
CA SER A 196 30.60 -17.85 3.22
C SER A 196 30.96 -18.99 4.20
N GLN A 197 31.21 -20.20 3.69
CA GLN A 197 31.60 -21.35 4.51
C GLN A 197 32.92 -21.13 5.26
N ARG A 198 33.93 -20.53 4.61
CA ARG A 198 35.19 -20.15 5.29
C ARG A 198 34.99 -19.11 6.38
N TYR A 199 34.08 -18.16 6.18
CA TYR A 199 33.83 -17.11 7.16
C TYR A 199 33.01 -17.61 8.35
N TYR A 200 32.14 -18.59 8.16
CA TYR A 200 31.31 -19.20 9.21
C TYR A 200 31.87 -20.49 9.82
N GLY A 201 32.98 -21.03 9.30
CA GLY A 201 33.72 -22.13 9.91
C GLY A 201 32.93 -23.44 10.09
N LEU A 202 32.12 -23.80 9.08
CA LEU A 202 31.48 -25.12 8.99
C LEU A 202 32.43 -26.14 8.35
#